data_AF-A0A946S572-F1
#
_entry.id   AF-A0A946S572-F1
#
_cell.length_a   1.000
_cell.length_b   1.000
_cell.length_c   1.000
_cell.angle_alpha   90.00
_cell.angle_beta   90.00
_cell.angle_gamma   90.00
#
_symmetry.space_group_name_H-M   'P 1'
#
loop_
_entity.id
_entity.type
_entity.pdbx_description
1 polymer ?
#
loop_
_entity_poly.entity_id
_entity_poly.type
_entity_poly.pdbx_seq_one_letter_code
_entity_poly.pdbx_strand_id
1 'polypeptide(L)'
;MMNSGYTGKGTYVFPNGLKYVGEFKDGRYHGQGTFTNTKGDKYVGDFRDGFFNGKGTYTWGEGNNKGDKYVGEWRDGKHNGQGTYTWGEGDNKGDKYVGEFINNQKTGQGTCTYANGEKYVGEW
;
A
#
# COMPACT_ATOMS: atom_id res chain seq x y z
N MET A 1 -13.34 -2.19 -28.12
CA MET A 1 -13.73 -1.75 -26.77
C MET A 1 -14.21 -2.99 -26.01
N MET A 2 -13.44 -3.51 -25.04
CA MET A 2 -13.83 -4.72 -24.31
C MET A 2 -14.86 -4.37 -23.23
N ASN A 3 -16.12 -4.65 -23.53
CA ASN A 3 -17.23 -4.51 -22.61
C ASN A 3 -17.50 -5.87 -21.96
N SER A 4 -16.73 -6.23 -20.94
CA SER A 4 -16.90 -7.54 -20.29
C SER A 4 -17.33 -7.47 -18.83
N GLY A 5 -17.45 -6.27 -18.24
CA GLY A 5 -18.23 -5.99 -17.01
C GLY A 5 -18.09 -7.00 -15.86
N TYR A 6 -16.95 -7.67 -15.72
CA TYR A 6 -16.83 -8.78 -14.77
C TYR A 6 -17.07 -8.25 -13.36
N THR A 7 -17.93 -8.95 -12.63
CA THR A 7 -18.28 -8.65 -11.24
C THR A 7 -18.14 -9.92 -10.42
N GLY A 8 -17.69 -9.80 -9.18
CA GLY A 8 -17.41 -10.94 -8.29
C GLY A 8 -15.92 -11.24 -8.18
N LYS A 9 -15.56 -12.40 -7.63
CA LYS A 9 -14.17 -12.76 -7.33
C LYS A 9 -13.47 -13.33 -8.57
N GLY A 10 -12.22 -12.93 -8.80
CA GLY A 10 -11.45 -13.41 -9.93
C GLY A 10 -9.95 -13.23 -9.77
N THR A 11 -9.22 -13.74 -10.76
CA THR A 11 -7.80 -13.47 -10.95
C THR A 11 -7.61 -12.87 -12.33
N TYR A 12 -6.89 -11.75 -12.40
CA TYR A 12 -6.48 -11.13 -13.65
C TYR A 12 -4.95 -11.10 -13.73
N VAL A 13 -4.40 -11.67 -14.78
CA VAL A 13 -2.96 -11.66 -15.07
C VAL A 13 -2.76 -10.84 -16.34
N PHE A 14 -1.99 -9.77 -16.23
CA PHE A 14 -1.68 -8.90 -17.36
C PHE A 14 -0.56 -9.49 -18.21
N PRO A 15 -0.50 -9.16 -19.52
CA PRO A 15 0.63 -9.52 -20.37
C PRO A 15 2.00 -9.05 -19.86
N ASN A 16 2.03 -7.95 -19.10
CA ASN A 16 3.25 -7.43 -18.48
C ASN A 16 3.61 -8.12 -17.15
N GLY A 17 2.92 -9.19 -16.77
CA GLY A 17 3.18 -9.98 -15.57
C GLY A 17 2.58 -9.43 -14.27
N LEU A 18 1.89 -8.28 -14.31
CA LEU A 18 1.09 -7.82 -13.16
C LEU A 18 -0.02 -8.84 -12.86
N LYS A 19 -0.37 -8.97 -11.58
CA LYS A 19 -1.43 -9.88 -11.13
C LYS A 19 -2.34 -9.18 -10.13
N TYR A 20 -3.64 -9.37 -10.32
CA TYR A 20 -4.66 -9.04 -9.33
C TYR A 20 -5.47 -10.28 -8.97
N VAL A 21 -5.73 -10.48 -7.68
CA VAL A 21 -6.62 -11.52 -7.15
C VAL A 21 -7.56 -10.85 -6.18
N GLY A 22 -8.86 -10.84 -6.45
CA GLY A 22 -9.79 -10.13 -5.60
C GLY A 22 -11.16 -9.95 -6.23
N GLU A 23 -11.91 -9.00 -5.69
CA GLU A 23 -13.24 -8.65 -6.16
C GLU A 23 -13.19 -7.65 -7.32
N PHE A 24 -14.10 -7.85 -8.27
CA PHE A 24 -14.32 -6.97 -9.40
C PHE A 24 -15.71 -6.38 -9.33
N LYS A 25 -15.84 -5.16 -9.83
CA LYS A 25 -17.10 -4.49 -10.09
C LYS A 25 -16.97 -3.73 -11.40
N ASP A 26 -17.85 -4.01 -12.35
CA ASP A 26 -17.86 -3.37 -13.68
C ASP A 26 -16.50 -3.45 -14.39
N GLY A 27 -15.78 -4.58 -14.22
CA GLY A 27 -14.46 -4.80 -14.80
C GLY A 27 -13.31 -4.05 -14.10
N ARG A 28 -13.56 -3.36 -12.99
CA ARG A 28 -12.54 -2.68 -12.17
C ARG A 28 -12.30 -3.43 -10.87
N TYR A 29 -11.11 -3.28 -10.29
CA TYR A 29 -10.83 -3.78 -8.95
C TYR A 29 -11.70 -3.08 -7.92
N HIS A 30 -12.26 -3.87 -7.03
CA HIS A 30 -13.17 -3.40 -6.00
C HIS A 30 -13.05 -4.28 -4.75
N GLY A 31 -13.57 -3.82 -3.62
CA GLY A 31 -13.62 -4.62 -2.39
C GLY A 31 -12.24 -5.11 -1.96
N GLN A 32 -12.16 -6.31 -1.41
CA GLN A 32 -10.89 -6.87 -0.95
C GLN A 32 -10.10 -7.51 -2.10
N GLY A 33 -8.79 -7.26 -2.14
CA GLY A 33 -7.92 -7.85 -3.15
C GLY A 33 -6.45 -7.86 -2.81
N THR A 34 -5.69 -8.51 -3.68
CA THR A 34 -4.23 -8.52 -3.69
C THR A 34 -3.76 -8.13 -5.07
N PHE A 35 -2.94 -7.07 -5.15
CA PHE A 35 -2.20 -6.70 -6.34
C PHE A 35 -0.74 -7.08 -6.16
N THR A 36 -0.10 -7.60 -7.20
CA THR A 36 1.33 -7.93 -7.21
C THR A 36 1.93 -7.52 -8.54
N ASN A 37 3.04 -6.80 -8.52
CA ASN A 37 3.80 -6.47 -9.73
C ASN A 37 5.00 -7.40 -9.95
N THR A 38 5.66 -7.25 -11.09
CA THR A 38 6.82 -8.08 -11.48
C THR A 38 8.07 -7.83 -10.65
N LYS A 39 8.16 -6.69 -9.97
CA LYS A 39 9.22 -6.40 -9.00
C LYS A 39 8.92 -6.98 -7.61
N GLY A 40 7.77 -7.60 -7.43
CA GLY A 40 7.34 -8.16 -6.14
C GLY A 40 6.69 -7.14 -5.21
N ASP A 41 6.42 -5.90 -5.66
CA ASP A 41 5.57 -5.00 -4.88
C ASP A 41 4.21 -5.65 -4.71
N LYS A 42 3.68 -5.58 -3.50
CA LYS A 42 2.43 -6.23 -3.13
C LYS A 42 1.55 -5.31 -2.32
N TYR A 43 0.32 -5.12 -2.79
CA TYR A 43 -0.74 -4.50 -2.02
C TYR A 43 -1.78 -5.55 -1.63
N VAL A 44 -2.20 -5.54 -0.37
CA VAL A 44 -3.32 -6.34 0.15
C VAL A 44 -4.24 -5.40 0.92
N GLY A 45 -5.50 -5.26 0.49
CA GLY A 45 -6.44 -4.35 1.13
C GLY A 45 -7.66 -4.04 0.28
N ASP A 46 -8.31 -2.92 0.62
CA ASP A 46 -9.50 -2.43 -0.08
C ASP A 46 -9.14 -1.77 -1.44
N PHE A 47 -9.99 -2.01 -2.42
CA PHE A 47 -9.95 -1.41 -3.74
C PHE A 47 -11.25 -0.67 -4.01
N ARG A 48 -11.15 0.48 -4.69
CA ARG A 48 -12.30 1.21 -5.22
C ARG A 48 -11.94 1.76 -6.60
N ASP A 49 -12.75 1.43 -7.60
CA ASP A 49 -12.59 1.89 -8.98
C ASP A 49 -11.19 1.64 -9.57
N GLY A 50 -10.56 0.51 -9.19
CA GLY A 50 -9.22 0.16 -9.66
C GLY A 50 -8.06 0.69 -8.80
N PHE A 51 -8.34 1.55 -7.82
CA PHE A 51 -7.32 2.14 -6.96
C PHE A 51 -7.30 1.50 -5.57
N PHE A 52 -6.13 1.48 -4.93
CA PHE A 52 -6.02 1.23 -3.49
C PHE A 52 -6.85 2.27 -2.75
N ASN A 53 -7.70 1.82 -1.84
CA ASN A 53 -8.58 2.66 -1.05
C ASN A 53 -8.73 2.05 0.35
N GLY A 54 -9.49 2.68 1.25
CA GLY A 54 -9.81 2.08 2.56
C GLY A 54 -8.56 1.69 3.36
N LYS A 55 -8.53 0.47 3.91
CA LYS A 55 -7.37 -0.02 4.67
C LYS A 55 -6.57 -1.02 3.85
N GLY A 56 -5.25 -0.93 3.93
CA GLY A 56 -4.39 -1.86 3.21
C GLY A 56 -2.94 -1.86 3.67
N THR A 57 -2.24 -2.90 3.24
CA THR A 57 -0.81 -3.08 3.40
C THR A 57 -0.14 -3.05 2.03
N TYR A 58 0.84 -2.17 1.85
CA TYR A 58 1.75 -2.22 0.72
C TYR A 58 3.13 -2.65 1.21
N THR A 59 3.73 -3.64 0.56
CA THR A 59 5.12 -4.04 0.74
C THR A 59 5.86 -3.78 -0.55
N TRP A 60 6.96 -3.02 -0.47
CA TRP A 60 7.84 -2.77 -1.60
C TRP A 60 8.70 -4.01 -1.87
N GLY A 61 8.74 -4.43 -3.13
CA GLY A 61 9.53 -5.54 -3.66
C GLY A 61 10.96 -5.11 -3.95
N GLU A 62 11.51 -5.45 -5.10
CA GLU A 62 12.88 -5.08 -5.49
C GLU A 62 13.03 -3.57 -5.75
N GLY A 63 14.18 -3.00 -5.37
CA GLY A 63 14.52 -1.59 -5.53
C GLY A 63 15.32 -1.07 -4.35
N ASN A 64 15.34 0.27 -4.17
CA ASN A 64 15.97 0.97 -3.03
C ASN A 64 15.05 1.10 -1.81
N ASN A 65 13.81 0.61 -1.92
CA ASN A 65 12.81 0.58 -0.87
C ASN A 65 12.44 -0.86 -0.52
N LYS A 66 13.29 -1.83 -0.86
CA LYS A 66 12.95 -3.24 -0.73
C LYS A 66 12.66 -3.62 0.70
N GLY A 67 11.50 -4.24 0.88
CA GLY A 67 10.98 -4.61 2.18
C GLY A 67 10.37 -3.46 2.97
N ASP A 68 10.42 -2.21 2.47
CA ASP A 68 9.63 -1.13 3.05
C ASP A 68 8.17 -1.57 3.10
N LYS A 69 7.44 -1.05 4.09
CA LYS A 69 6.05 -1.44 4.31
C LYS A 69 5.22 -0.27 4.80
N TYR A 70 4.06 -0.09 4.20
CA TYR A 70 3.03 0.81 4.70
C TYR A 70 1.80 0.01 5.09
N VAL A 71 1.29 0.23 6.30
CA VAL A 71 0.02 -0.33 6.80
C VAL A 71 -0.83 0.83 7.27
N GLY A 72 -1.96 1.08 6.62
CA GLY A 72 -2.78 2.24 6.98
C GLY A 72 -3.91 2.51 6.02
N GLU A 73 -4.35 3.75 6.05
CA GLU A 73 -5.45 4.28 5.24
C GLU A 73 -4.97 4.74 3.86
N TRP A 74 -5.76 4.41 2.84
CA TRP A 74 -5.49 4.70 1.45
C TRP A 74 -6.64 5.48 0.83
N ARG A 75 -6.29 6.44 -0.01
CA ARG A 75 -7.23 7.17 -0.86
C ARG A 75 -6.63 7.33 -2.24
N ASP A 76 -7.30 6.73 -3.22
CA ASP A 76 -6.98 6.85 -4.65
C ASP A 76 -5.50 6.54 -4.95
N GLY A 77 -5.00 5.45 -4.36
CA GLY A 77 -3.62 4.98 -4.54
C GLY A 77 -2.57 5.67 -3.66
N LYS A 78 -2.96 6.57 -2.75
CA LYS A 78 -2.04 7.29 -1.86
C LYS A 78 -2.31 6.97 -0.40
N HIS A 79 -1.25 6.99 0.43
CA HIS A 79 -1.39 7.01 1.89
C HIS A 79 -2.16 8.28 2.28
N ASN A 80 -3.28 8.12 2.96
CA ASN A 80 -4.16 9.22 3.32
C ASN A 80 -4.99 8.85 4.56
N GLY A 81 -4.64 9.43 5.70
CA GLY A 81 -5.15 9.07 7.02
C GLY A 81 -4.07 8.43 7.89
N GLN A 82 -4.48 7.69 8.92
CA GLN A 82 -3.55 7.08 9.87
C GLN A 82 -2.81 5.88 9.27
N GLY A 83 -1.52 5.77 9.55
CA GLY A 83 -0.72 4.64 9.07
C GLY A 83 0.59 4.43 9.80
N THR A 84 1.22 3.31 9.49
CA THR A 84 2.57 2.94 9.90
C THR A 84 3.42 2.73 8.67
N TYR A 85 4.52 3.47 8.55
CA TYR A 85 5.58 3.18 7.59
C TYR A 85 6.73 2.49 8.31
N THR A 86 7.30 1.44 7.72
CA THR A 86 8.48 0.73 8.23
C THR A 86 9.52 0.65 7.12
N TRP A 87 10.74 1.06 7.42
CA TRP A 87 11.87 0.95 6.50
C TRP A 87 12.42 -0.49 6.54
N GLY A 88 12.51 -1.13 5.38
CA GLY A 88 12.90 -2.54 5.22
C GLY A 88 14.37 -2.74 4.89
N GLU A 89 15.05 -1.69 4.43
CA GLU A 89 16.47 -1.72 4.07
C GLU A 89 17.16 -0.36 4.28
N GLY A 90 18.48 -0.35 4.04
CA GLY A 90 19.34 0.82 4.27
C GLY A 90 19.65 1.06 5.75
N ASP A 91 20.25 2.21 6.04
CA ASP A 91 20.69 2.60 7.39
C ASP A 91 19.52 2.72 8.38
N ASN A 92 18.33 3.01 7.88
CA ASN A 92 17.10 3.16 8.67
C ASN A 92 16.32 1.84 8.79
N LYS A 93 16.88 0.70 8.38
CA LYS A 93 16.17 -0.59 8.42
C LYS A 93 15.65 -0.89 9.82
N GLY A 94 14.34 -1.12 9.93
CA GLY A 94 13.66 -1.39 11.19
C GLY A 94 13.09 -0.14 11.86
N ASP A 95 13.47 1.06 11.40
CA ASP A 95 12.79 2.28 11.79
C ASP A 95 11.32 2.21 11.41
N LYS A 96 10.47 2.90 12.16
CA LYS A 96 9.06 3.06 11.83
C LYS A 96 8.55 4.44 12.20
N TYR A 97 7.65 4.95 11.38
CA TYR A 97 6.82 6.11 11.69
C TYR A 97 5.37 5.67 11.84
N VAL A 98 4.72 6.12 12.90
CA VAL A 98 3.28 5.94 13.14
C VAL A 98 2.64 7.32 13.26
N GLY A 99 1.68 7.64 12.41
CA GLY A 99 1.01 8.94 12.43
C GLY A 99 0.14 9.17 11.21
N GLU A 100 -0.23 10.43 10.99
CA GLU A 100 -1.07 10.85 9.89
C GLU A 100 -0.27 10.98 8.58
N PHE A 101 -0.91 10.63 7.48
CA PHE A 101 -0.39 10.82 6.14
C PHE A 101 -1.40 11.61 5.29
N ILE A 102 -0.91 12.56 4.51
CA ILE A 102 -1.69 13.20 3.43
C ILE A 102 -0.87 13.09 2.15
N ASN A 103 -1.47 12.46 1.12
CA ASN A 103 -0.85 12.31 -0.19
C ASN A 103 0.58 11.71 -0.14
N ASN A 104 0.75 10.62 0.63
CA ASN A 104 2.03 9.93 0.86
C ASN A 104 3.02 10.65 1.80
N GLN A 105 2.74 11.88 2.23
CA GLN A 105 3.60 12.63 3.14
C GLN A 105 3.13 12.45 4.58
N LYS A 106 4.08 12.23 5.49
CA LYS A 106 3.85 12.28 6.93
C LYS A 106 3.37 13.69 7.29
N THR A 107 2.37 13.80 8.15
CA THR A 107 1.85 15.08 8.60
C THR A 107 1.33 14.98 10.03
N GLY A 108 1.18 16.13 10.69
CA GLY A 108 0.56 16.21 12.01
C GLY A 108 1.38 15.47 13.06
N GLN A 109 0.72 15.08 14.15
CA GLN A 109 1.39 14.41 15.26
C GLN A 109 1.73 12.95 14.90
N GLY A 110 2.98 12.56 15.14
CA GLY A 110 3.43 11.19 14.88
C GLY A 110 4.60 10.76 15.77
N THR A 111 4.85 9.45 15.79
CA THR A 111 5.94 8.83 16.53
C THR A 111 6.88 8.11 15.58
N CYS A 112 8.15 8.54 15.53
CA CYS A 112 9.23 7.74 14.97
C CYS A 112 9.80 6.85 16.07
N THR A 113 9.96 5.55 15.79
CA THR A 113 10.76 4.63 16.60
C THR A 113 11.92 4.17 15.73
N TYR A 114 13.14 4.41 16.21
CA TYR A 114 14.36 4.04 15.50
C TYR A 114 14.76 2.59 15.85
N ALA A 115 15.55 1.96 14.99
CA ALA A 115 16.01 0.58 15.17
C ALA A 115 16.83 0.39 16.47
N ASN A 116 17.48 1.44 16.97
CA ASN A 116 18.18 1.46 18.26
C ASN A 116 17.23 1.55 19.49
N GLY A 117 15.92 1.67 19.26
CA GLY A 117 14.88 1.77 20.30
C GLY A 117 14.51 3.21 20.71
N GLU A 118 15.26 4.22 20.25
CA GLU A 118 14.93 5.62 20.52
C GLU A 118 13.61 6.01 19.88
N LYS A 119 12.98 7.07 20.42
CA LYS A 119 11.70 7.56 19.93
C LYS A 119 11.70 9.07 19.83
N TYR A 120 11.14 9.56 18.73
CA TYR A 120 10.78 10.96 18.56
C TYR A 120 9.27 11.08 18.43
N VAL A 121 8.67 11.98 19.22
CA VAL A 121 7.23 12.30 19.17
C VAL A 121 7.11 13.79 18.87
N GLY A 122 6.41 14.14 17.80
CA GLY A 122 6.28 15.52 17.37
C GLY A 122 5.45 15.71 16.11
N GLU A 123 5.44 16.94 15.61
CA GLU A 123 4.74 17.34 14.39
C GLU A 123 5.59 17.13 13.14
N TRP A 124 4.92 16.77 12.04
CA TRP A 124 5.50 16.50 10.72
C TRP A 124 4.79 17.30 9.62
#